data_AF-A0AA41CBA0-F1
#
_entry.id   AF-A0AA41CBA0-F1
#
_cell.length_a   1.000
_cell.length_b   1.000
_cell.length_c   1.000
_cell.angle_alpha   90.00
_cell.angle_beta   90.00
_cell.angle_gamma   90.00
#
_symmetry.space_group_name_H-M   'P 1'
#
loop_
_entity.id
_entity.type
_entity.pdbx_description
1 polymer ?
#
loop_
_entity_poly.entity_id
_entity_poly.type
_entity_poly.pdbx_seq_one_letter_code
_entity_poly.pdbx_strand_id
1 'polypeptide(L)'
;MRPACALVLLIAFHSIPARAAEDAGAPKRPSVETLQRLIVDKAPQTRIGTPDRERITARRIDIVDDQGVIRMTLSGKTPAPIIDGIQYKRAFNVAGMVLYDDKGSERGGFGTADVDGGMAVLALDHPAMDAIGWRVSPDGQVSFSINQAPKLIREPALGNALIPGVQAPTRIGLVVGADGTPAIALNDKADRPRLRLTVTPEGYGAIEFLDAQGKVVHTLAPEAELRR
;
A
#
# COMPACT_ATOMS: atom_id res chain seq x y z
N MET A 1 41.39 27.19 9.60
CA MET A 1 40.93 25.79 9.47
C MET A 1 40.04 25.71 8.25
N ARG A 2 40.50 25.02 7.20
CA ARG A 2 39.80 24.87 5.91
C ARG A 2 38.83 23.68 6.01
N PRO A 3 37.60 23.73 5.44
CA PRO A 3 36.77 22.55 5.35
C PRO A 3 37.31 21.65 4.22
N ALA A 4 37.48 20.37 4.52
CA ALA A 4 37.93 19.37 3.58
C ALA A 4 36.82 19.08 2.55
N CYS A 5 37.14 19.26 1.27
CA CYS A 5 36.36 18.76 0.14
C CYS A 5 36.31 17.22 0.22
N ALA A 6 35.13 16.66 0.46
CA ALA A 6 34.87 15.25 0.28
C ALA A 6 34.77 14.94 -1.22
N LEU A 7 35.73 14.16 -1.72
CA LEU A 7 35.78 13.63 -3.08
C LEU A 7 34.69 12.56 -3.23
N VAL A 8 33.63 12.86 -3.96
CA VAL A 8 32.60 11.87 -4.35
C VAL A 8 33.18 11.00 -5.45
N LEU A 9 33.46 9.73 -5.14
CA LEU A 9 33.89 8.73 -6.11
C LEU A 9 32.66 8.30 -6.94
N LEU A 10 32.56 8.78 -8.18
CA LEU A 10 31.60 8.29 -9.17
C LEU A 10 32.01 6.86 -9.60
N ILE A 11 31.29 5.85 -9.10
CA ILE A 11 31.39 4.49 -9.62
C ILE A 11 30.53 4.43 -10.89
N ALA A 12 31.20 4.31 -12.03
CA ALA A 12 30.57 4.08 -13.32
C ALA A 12 29.91 2.69 -13.34
N PHE A 13 28.59 2.65 -13.22
CA PHE A 13 27.80 1.46 -13.56
C PHE A 13 27.96 1.18 -15.05
N HIS A 14 28.66 0.11 -15.38
CA HIS A 14 28.68 -0.41 -16.74
C HIS A 14 27.30 -1.01 -17.02
N SER A 15 26.55 -0.36 -17.90
CA SER A 15 25.28 -0.83 -18.44
C SER A 15 25.53 -2.13 -19.21
N ILE A 16 25.04 -3.25 -18.65
CA ILE A 16 24.88 -4.48 -19.42
C ILE A 16 23.78 -4.22 -20.45
N PRO A 17 24.00 -4.48 -21.76
CA PRO A 17 22.95 -4.32 -22.74
C PRO A 17 21.87 -5.36 -22.48
N ALA A 18 20.65 -4.89 -22.23
CA ALA A 18 19.45 -5.71 -22.15
C ALA A 18 19.25 -6.39 -23.52
N ARG A 19 19.64 -7.67 -23.62
CA ARG A 19 19.28 -8.51 -24.76
C ARG A 19 17.87 -9.05 -24.53
N ALA A 20 16.95 -8.51 -25.33
CA ALA A 20 15.77 -9.16 -25.88
C ALA A 20 14.84 -9.88 -24.89
N ALA A 21 13.94 -9.10 -24.28
CA ALA A 21 12.56 -9.56 -24.12
C ALA A 21 11.89 -9.48 -25.49
N GLU A 22 12.11 -10.49 -26.33
CA GLU A 22 11.37 -10.64 -27.58
C GLU A 22 9.98 -11.26 -27.29
N ASP A 23 8.97 -10.53 -27.75
CA ASP A 23 7.58 -10.95 -27.96
C ASP A 23 6.60 -10.98 -26.78
N ALA A 24 6.49 -9.85 -26.07
CA ALA A 24 5.18 -9.42 -25.57
C ALA A 24 4.57 -8.49 -26.63
N GLY A 25 3.87 -9.05 -27.62
CA GLY A 25 3.15 -8.28 -28.64
C GLY A 25 2.33 -7.14 -28.01
N ALA A 26 2.19 -6.03 -28.72
CA ALA A 26 1.50 -4.82 -28.24
C ALA A 26 0.22 -5.20 -27.47
N PRO A 27 -0.03 -4.58 -26.29
CA PRO A 27 -1.10 -5.00 -25.40
C PRO A 27 -2.41 -5.11 -26.18
N LYS A 28 -3.03 -6.30 -26.15
CA LYS A 28 -4.34 -6.52 -26.80
C LYS A 28 -5.35 -5.57 -26.17
N ARG A 29 -5.69 -4.50 -26.89
CA ARG A 29 -6.69 -3.53 -26.46
C ARG A 29 -7.96 -3.68 -27.31
N PRO A 30 -9.15 -3.43 -26.73
CA PRO A 30 -10.38 -3.36 -27.51
C PRO A 30 -10.25 -2.34 -28.65
N SER A 31 -10.93 -2.58 -29.77
CA SER A 31 -10.97 -1.60 -30.87
C SER A 31 -11.69 -0.34 -30.41
N VAL A 32 -11.44 0.79 -31.07
CA VAL A 32 -12.11 2.06 -30.74
C VAL A 32 -13.62 1.92 -30.92
N GLU A 33 -14.07 1.19 -31.95
CA GLU A 33 -15.48 0.89 -32.21
C GLU A 33 -16.08 0.05 -31.08
N THR A 34 -15.30 -0.90 -30.54
CA THR A 34 -15.72 -1.70 -29.37
C THR A 34 -15.89 -0.79 -28.16
N LEU A 35 -14.91 0.08 -27.87
CA LEU A 35 -15.00 1.03 -26.75
C LEU A 35 -16.18 2.00 -26.91
N GLN A 36 -16.41 2.51 -28.12
CA GLN A 36 -17.54 3.41 -28.41
C GLN A 36 -18.90 2.78 -28.09
N ARG A 37 -19.06 1.47 -28.32
CA ARG A 37 -20.28 0.74 -27.97
C ARG A 37 -20.45 0.49 -26.47
N LEU A 38 -19.36 0.50 -25.70
CA LEU A 38 -19.37 0.30 -24.25
C LEU A 38 -19.57 1.62 -23.46
N ILE A 39 -19.32 2.77 -24.08
CA ILE A 39 -19.48 4.08 -23.42
C ILE A 39 -20.97 4.41 -23.28
N VAL A 40 -21.43 4.51 -22.03
CA VAL A 40 -22.81 4.89 -21.68
C VAL A 40 -22.97 6.41 -21.64
N ASP A 41 -22.03 7.12 -21.04
CA ASP A 41 -21.99 8.58 -20.95
C ASP A 41 -20.52 9.04 -20.96
N LYS A 42 -20.21 10.06 -21.78
CA LYS A 42 -18.86 10.66 -21.86
C LYS A 42 -18.63 11.75 -20.82
N ALA A 43 -19.67 12.19 -20.13
CA ALA A 43 -19.63 13.21 -19.11
C ALA A 43 -20.47 12.80 -17.88
N PRO A 44 -20.15 11.67 -17.24
CA PRO A 44 -20.94 11.17 -16.12
C PRO A 44 -20.97 12.20 -14.99
N GLN A 45 -22.10 12.25 -14.28
CA GLN A 45 -22.26 13.11 -13.11
C GLN A 45 -21.35 12.63 -11.96
N THR A 46 -20.19 13.26 -11.78
CA THR A 46 -19.24 12.98 -10.68
C THR A 46 -19.42 13.91 -9.48
N ARG A 47 -20.28 14.92 -9.59
CA ARG A 47 -20.58 15.91 -8.57
C ARG A 47 -22.05 16.29 -8.61
N ILE A 48 -22.61 16.65 -7.47
CA ILE A 48 -24.02 17.04 -7.35
C ILE A 48 -24.11 18.38 -6.64
N GLY A 49 -24.89 19.30 -7.20
CA GLY A 49 -25.17 20.60 -6.59
C GLY A 49 -26.19 20.52 -5.46
N THR A 50 -27.25 19.72 -5.64
CA THR A 50 -28.35 19.56 -4.68
C THR A 50 -28.67 18.07 -4.47
N PRO A 51 -28.70 17.58 -3.22
CA PRO A 51 -29.10 16.20 -2.92
C PRO A 51 -30.49 15.84 -3.48
N ASP A 52 -30.64 14.65 -4.06
CA ASP A 52 -31.93 14.10 -4.53
C ASP A 52 -32.43 12.98 -3.59
N ARG A 53 -33.58 12.37 -3.91
CA ARG A 53 -34.19 11.29 -3.10
C ARG A 53 -33.74 9.88 -3.50
N GLU A 54 -33.02 9.74 -4.61
CA GLU A 54 -32.52 8.45 -5.10
C GLU A 54 -31.17 8.08 -4.46
N ARG A 55 -30.48 9.05 -3.84
CA ARG A 55 -29.18 8.84 -3.19
C ARG A 55 -28.96 9.71 -1.96
N ILE A 56 -28.17 9.22 -1.02
CA ILE A 56 -27.70 10.02 0.12
C ILE A 56 -26.45 10.81 -0.30
N THR A 57 -26.61 12.11 -0.56
CA THR A 57 -25.46 13.01 -0.81
C THR A 57 -25.07 13.71 0.49
N ALA A 58 -23.91 13.35 1.04
CA ALA A 58 -23.37 13.97 2.24
C ALA A 58 -21.86 14.14 2.14
N ARG A 59 -21.31 15.16 2.83
CA ARG A 59 -19.85 15.27 3.00
C ARG A 59 -19.33 14.23 3.98
N ARG A 60 -20.15 13.86 4.98
CA ARG A 60 -19.83 12.95 6.07
C ARG A 60 -21.11 12.30 6.59
N ILE A 61 -21.05 11.01 6.86
CA ILE A 61 -22.05 10.24 7.59
C ILE A 61 -21.31 9.54 8.72
N ASP A 62 -21.73 9.78 9.95
CA ASP A 62 -21.19 9.11 11.14
C ASP A 62 -22.22 8.10 11.67
N ILE A 63 -21.76 6.90 11.97
CA ILE A 63 -22.51 5.91 12.73
C ILE A 63 -22.06 6.01 14.18
N VAL A 64 -23.00 6.24 15.09
CA VAL A 64 -22.76 6.41 16.52
C VAL A 64 -23.38 5.25 17.30
N ASP A 65 -22.77 4.86 18.41
CA ASP A 65 -23.38 3.94 19.37
C ASP A 65 -24.34 4.66 20.33
N ASP A 66 -24.89 3.93 21.29
CA ASP A 66 -25.86 4.40 22.28
C ASP A 66 -25.30 5.46 23.25
N GLN A 67 -23.97 5.53 23.39
CA GLN A 67 -23.27 6.55 24.16
C GLN A 67 -22.86 7.76 23.29
N GLY A 68 -23.16 7.73 22.00
CA GLY A 68 -22.81 8.78 21.04
C GLY A 68 -21.35 8.71 20.55
N VAL A 69 -20.62 7.62 20.82
CA VAL A 69 -19.27 7.43 20.29
C VAL A 69 -19.37 7.07 18.81
N ILE A 70 -18.60 7.75 17.97
CA ILE A 70 -18.54 7.44 16.53
C ILE A 70 -17.85 6.09 16.35
N ARG A 71 -18.52 5.15 15.69
CA ARG A 71 -18.03 3.79 15.38
C ARG A 71 -17.59 3.62 13.93
N MET A 72 -18.12 4.47 13.05
CA MET A 72 -17.75 4.49 11.64
C MET A 72 -17.99 5.88 11.06
N THR A 73 -17.11 6.32 10.16
CA THR A 73 -17.29 7.53 9.35
C THR A 73 -17.19 7.19 7.88
N LEU A 74 -18.21 7.52 7.08
CA LEU A 74 -18.11 7.61 5.61
C LEU A 74 -17.94 9.08 5.22
N SER A 75 -16.89 9.45 4.51
CA SER A 75 -16.64 10.84 4.15
C SER A 75 -15.84 11.04 2.86
N GLY A 76 -16.17 12.08 2.11
CA GLY A 76 -15.34 12.56 0.98
C GLY A 76 -14.02 13.19 1.42
N LYS A 77 -13.84 13.47 2.72
CA LYS A 77 -12.59 13.88 3.35
C LYS A 77 -12.59 13.33 4.77
N THR A 78 -12.05 12.13 4.94
CA THR A 78 -12.02 11.47 6.25
C THR A 78 -11.34 12.35 7.30
N PRO A 79 -11.79 12.34 8.56
CA PRO A 79 -11.13 13.07 9.63
C PRO A 79 -9.70 12.56 9.83
N ALA A 80 -8.88 13.40 10.47
CA ALA A 80 -7.52 13.02 10.83
C ALA A 80 -7.56 11.94 11.92
N PRO A 81 -6.59 11.01 11.94
CA PRO A 81 -6.66 9.81 12.78
C PRO A 81 -6.65 10.13 14.26
N ILE A 82 -7.47 9.40 15.01
CA ILE A 82 -7.55 9.49 16.47
C ILE A 82 -6.91 8.25 17.07
N ILE A 83 -5.90 8.43 17.91
CA ILE A 83 -5.22 7.35 18.62
C ILE A 83 -5.18 7.72 20.10
N ASP A 84 -5.84 6.90 20.92
CA ASP A 84 -5.86 7.06 22.38
C ASP A 84 -6.34 8.46 22.82
N GLY A 85 -7.41 8.94 22.16
CA GLY A 85 -8.03 10.25 22.43
C GLY A 85 -7.32 11.46 21.82
N ILE A 86 -6.15 11.28 21.18
CA ILE A 86 -5.41 12.36 20.52
C ILE A 86 -5.61 12.27 19.00
N GLN A 87 -5.96 13.41 18.38
CA GLN A 87 -6.06 13.52 16.93
C GLN A 87 -4.72 13.94 16.31
N TYR A 88 -4.19 13.12 15.41
CA TYR A 88 -2.92 13.32 14.73
C TYR A 88 -3.12 13.76 13.28
N LYS A 89 -2.09 14.36 12.67
CA LYS A 89 -2.12 14.73 11.24
C LYS A 89 -2.02 13.47 10.37
N ARG A 90 -2.85 13.39 9.32
CA ARG A 90 -2.73 12.36 8.29
C ARG A 90 -1.65 12.75 7.27
N ALA A 91 -0.96 11.75 6.72
CA ALA A 91 0.08 11.97 5.70
C ALA A 91 -0.49 12.50 4.37
N PHE A 92 -1.67 12.03 3.98
CA PHE A 92 -2.42 12.44 2.79
C PHE A 92 -3.92 12.36 3.08
N ASN A 93 -4.74 13.06 2.29
CA ASN A 93 -6.19 12.97 2.44
C ASN A 93 -6.70 11.62 1.90
N VAL A 94 -7.79 11.12 2.48
CA VAL A 94 -8.51 9.92 2.00
C VAL A 94 -9.99 10.26 1.91
N ALA A 95 -10.63 9.84 0.83
CA ALA A 95 -12.09 9.76 0.72
C ALA A 95 -12.51 8.30 0.88
N GLY A 96 -13.41 8.01 1.82
CA GLY A 96 -13.82 6.64 2.10
C GLY A 96 -14.40 6.44 3.50
N MET A 97 -14.14 5.28 4.07
CA MET A 97 -14.61 4.83 5.37
C MET A 97 -13.47 4.77 6.39
N VAL A 98 -13.76 5.18 7.62
CA VAL A 98 -12.90 4.97 8.80
C VAL A 98 -13.68 4.19 9.86
N LEU A 99 -13.03 3.23 10.50
CA LEU A 99 -13.56 2.41 11.59
C LEU A 99 -13.00 2.89 12.92
N TYR A 100 -13.80 2.85 13.98
CA TYR A 100 -13.36 3.21 15.33
C TYR A 100 -13.73 2.17 16.39
N ASP A 101 -12.91 2.07 17.43
CA ASP A 101 -13.23 1.29 18.64
C ASP A 101 -14.24 2.03 19.56
N ASP A 102 -14.54 1.41 20.71
CA ASP A 102 -15.48 1.93 21.72
C ASP A 102 -15.00 3.17 22.46
N LYS A 103 -13.76 3.60 22.19
CA LYS A 103 -13.17 4.83 22.70
C LYS A 103 -13.01 5.87 21.60
N GLY A 104 -13.50 5.59 20.39
CA GLY A 104 -13.37 6.48 19.23
C GLY A 104 -11.97 6.51 18.61
N SER A 105 -11.09 5.55 18.94
CA SER A 105 -9.78 5.46 18.29
C SER A 105 -9.89 4.71 16.95
N GLU A 106 -9.17 5.19 15.93
CA GLU A 106 -9.17 4.64 14.57
C GLU A 106 -8.64 3.19 14.56
N ARG A 107 -9.33 2.29 13.87
CA ARG A 107 -8.97 0.87 13.70
C ARG A 107 -8.78 0.48 12.24
N GLY A 108 -8.48 1.47 11.41
CA GLY A 108 -8.31 1.35 9.98
C GLY A 108 -9.48 1.91 9.19
N GLY A 109 -9.53 1.56 7.91
CA GLY A 109 -10.48 2.11 6.96
C GLY A 109 -10.24 1.63 5.53
N PHE A 110 -11.10 2.08 4.61
CA PHE A 110 -10.92 1.87 3.18
C PHE A 110 -11.21 3.16 2.43
N GLY A 111 -10.55 3.39 1.30
CA GLY A 111 -10.83 4.58 0.51
C GLY A 111 -9.85 4.81 -0.62
N THR A 112 -9.96 5.99 -1.21
CA THR A 112 -9.03 6.51 -2.21
C THR A 112 -8.22 7.65 -1.60
N ALA A 113 -6.91 7.52 -1.60
CA ALA A 113 -5.98 8.54 -1.18
C ALA A 113 -5.77 9.60 -2.28
N ASP A 114 -5.76 10.87 -1.86
CA ASP A 114 -5.47 12.01 -2.72
C ASP A 114 -3.94 12.15 -2.91
N VAL A 115 -3.37 11.23 -3.68
CA VAL A 115 -2.00 11.28 -4.20
C VAL A 115 -2.03 11.46 -5.71
N ASP A 116 -0.93 11.88 -6.32
CA ASP A 116 -0.87 11.97 -7.79
C ASP A 116 -1.13 10.60 -8.42
N GLY A 117 -2.03 10.54 -9.40
CA GLY A 117 -2.56 9.30 -9.99
C GLY A 117 -3.54 8.49 -9.13
N GLY A 118 -3.73 8.83 -7.85
CA GLY A 118 -4.69 8.20 -6.93
C GLY A 118 -4.27 6.80 -6.44
N MET A 119 -4.58 6.49 -5.19
CA MET A 119 -4.25 5.18 -4.60
C MET A 119 -5.45 4.61 -3.86
N ALA A 120 -5.87 3.39 -4.20
CA ALA A 120 -6.88 2.67 -3.43
C ALA A 120 -6.22 2.00 -2.22
N VAL A 121 -6.81 2.17 -1.04
CA VAL A 121 -6.29 1.64 0.23
C VAL A 121 -7.37 0.94 1.03
N LEU A 122 -7.00 -0.14 1.70
CA LEU A 122 -7.75 -0.77 2.78
C LEU A 122 -6.75 -1.16 3.86
N ALA A 123 -6.91 -0.64 5.07
CA ALA A 123 -6.05 -0.97 6.20
C ALA A 123 -6.90 -1.35 7.42
N LEU A 124 -6.40 -2.28 8.23
CA LEU A 124 -6.88 -2.53 9.58
C LEU A 124 -5.71 -2.39 10.53
N ASP A 125 -5.93 -1.73 11.67
CA ASP A 125 -4.82 -1.20 12.46
C ASP A 125 -4.59 -2.01 13.74
N HIS A 126 -3.31 -2.13 14.11
CA HIS A 126 -2.92 -2.19 15.51
C HIS A 126 -3.17 -0.82 16.17
N PRO A 127 -3.13 -0.71 17.51
CA PRO A 127 -3.42 0.56 18.19
C PRO A 127 -2.64 1.80 17.72
N ALA A 128 -1.44 1.64 17.13
CA ALA A 128 -0.55 2.74 16.72
C ALA A 128 0.03 2.63 15.29
N MET A 129 -0.40 1.62 14.51
CA MET A 129 0.08 1.38 13.13
C MET A 129 -0.84 0.39 12.41
N ASP A 130 -0.82 0.37 11.08
CA ASP A 130 -1.49 -0.66 10.27
C ASP A 130 -1.03 -2.08 10.70
N ALA A 131 -1.97 -2.98 10.97
CA ALA A 131 -1.72 -4.41 11.16
C ALA A 131 -1.69 -5.14 9.82
N ILE A 132 -2.68 -4.87 8.96
CA ILE A 132 -2.74 -5.35 7.59
C ILE A 132 -3.13 -4.23 6.64
N GLY A 133 -2.66 -4.29 5.40
CA GLY A 133 -2.97 -3.27 4.41
C GLY A 133 -2.93 -3.78 2.98
N TRP A 134 -3.95 -3.41 2.19
CA TRP A 134 -4.06 -3.58 0.75
C TRP A 134 -3.90 -2.24 0.06
N ARG A 135 -3.10 -2.19 -1.01
CA ARG A 135 -2.88 -0.98 -1.82
C ARG A 135 -2.82 -1.29 -3.30
N VAL A 136 -3.42 -0.40 -4.09
CA VAL A 136 -3.19 -0.27 -5.53
C VAL A 136 -2.58 1.10 -5.78
N SER A 137 -1.30 1.12 -6.11
CA SER A 137 -0.49 2.32 -6.30
C SER A 137 -0.67 2.92 -7.70
N PRO A 138 -0.40 4.22 -7.87
CA PRO A 138 -0.49 4.90 -9.18
C PRO A 138 0.36 4.29 -10.29
N ASP A 139 1.49 3.68 -9.92
CA ASP A 139 2.42 3.00 -10.84
C ASP A 139 1.95 1.60 -11.27
N GLY A 140 0.79 1.16 -10.78
CA GLY A 140 0.22 -0.16 -11.05
C GLY A 140 0.65 -1.24 -10.06
N GLN A 141 1.52 -0.95 -9.09
CA GLN A 141 1.86 -1.91 -8.05
C GLN A 141 0.61 -2.28 -7.23
N VAL A 142 0.42 -3.57 -7.01
CA VAL A 142 -0.58 -4.10 -6.08
C VAL A 142 0.15 -4.72 -4.90
N SER A 143 -0.24 -4.37 -3.67
CA SER A 143 0.37 -4.94 -2.48
C SER A 143 -0.65 -5.32 -1.41
N PHE A 144 -0.36 -6.40 -0.71
CA PHE A 144 -0.92 -6.76 0.57
C PHE A 144 0.22 -7.01 1.57
N SER A 145 0.07 -6.51 2.79
CA SER A 145 1.08 -6.63 3.84
C SER A 145 0.45 -7.07 5.16
N ILE A 146 1.20 -7.88 5.92
CA ILE A 146 0.90 -8.23 7.31
C ILE A 146 2.09 -7.76 8.15
N ASN A 147 1.83 -6.84 9.06
CA ASN A 147 2.83 -6.23 9.92
C ASN A 147 2.84 -6.90 11.29
N GLN A 148 4.00 -6.90 11.94
CA GLN A 148 4.06 -7.26 13.35
C GLN A 148 3.39 -6.18 14.21
N ALA A 149 2.78 -6.58 15.33
CA ALA A 149 2.37 -5.62 16.35
C ALA A 149 3.55 -4.75 16.82
N PRO A 150 3.38 -3.42 16.90
CA PRO A 150 4.41 -2.55 17.42
C PRO A 150 4.55 -2.71 18.92
N LYS A 151 5.70 -2.30 19.43
CA LYS A 151 5.82 -2.00 20.86
C LYS A 151 4.93 -0.80 21.17
N LEU A 152 4.04 -0.93 22.14
CA LEU A 152 3.22 0.20 22.60
C LEU A 152 4.11 1.11 23.47
N ILE A 153 4.28 2.35 23.04
CA ILE A 153 5.04 3.38 23.77
C ILE A 153 4.07 4.50 24.14
N ARG A 154 4.14 4.93 25.40
CA ARG A 154 3.30 5.98 25.96
C ARG A 154 4.16 7.18 26.34
N GLU A 155 3.65 8.39 26.10
CA GLU A 155 4.35 9.64 26.41
C GLU A 155 3.73 10.32 27.64
N PRO A 156 4.44 10.39 28.79
CA PRO A 156 3.96 11.09 29.97
C PRO A 156 3.57 12.56 29.73
N ALA A 157 4.30 13.28 28.87
CA ALA A 157 3.99 14.67 28.51
C ALA A 157 2.66 14.83 27.74
N LEU A 158 2.12 13.72 27.20
CA LEU A 158 0.83 13.65 26.53
C LEU A 158 -0.22 12.92 27.39
N GLY A 159 -0.10 12.98 28.71
CA GLY A 159 -1.04 12.33 29.62
C GLY A 159 -0.98 10.80 29.56
N ASN A 160 0.19 10.23 29.24
CA ASN A 160 0.41 8.81 28.99
C ASN A 160 -0.35 8.24 27.78
N ALA A 161 -0.72 9.08 26.80
CA ALA A 161 -1.31 8.64 25.55
C ALA A 161 -0.34 7.79 24.72
N LEU A 162 -0.89 6.88 23.92
CA LEU A 162 -0.14 6.06 22.98
C LEU A 162 0.47 6.90 21.85
N ILE A 163 1.75 6.67 21.56
CA ILE A 163 2.49 7.34 20.50
C ILE A 163 2.27 6.58 19.17
N PRO A 164 1.84 7.25 18.09
CA PRO A 164 1.71 6.63 16.77
C PRO A 164 3.06 6.47 16.08
N GLY A 165 3.10 5.67 15.01
CA GLY A 165 4.27 5.60 14.12
C GLY A 165 5.46 4.85 14.72
N VAL A 166 5.25 4.11 15.81
CA VAL A 166 6.23 3.12 16.28
C VAL A 166 6.34 2.05 15.21
N GLN A 167 7.48 1.99 14.52
CA GLN A 167 7.68 1.04 13.44
C GLN A 167 7.74 -0.39 13.97
N ALA A 168 7.14 -1.30 13.23
CA ALA A 168 7.33 -2.72 13.39
C ALA A 168 7.58 -3.36 12.01
N PRO A 169 8.32 -4.47 11.93
CA PRO A 169 8.62 -5.10 10.66
C PRO A 169 7.36 -5.60 9.95
N THR A 170 7.34 -5.47 8.62
CA THR A 170 6.47 -6.31 7.80
C THR A 170 6.91 -7.77 7.99
N ARG A 171 5.97 -8.71 8.06
CA ARG A 171 6.25 -10.15 8.21
C ARG A 171 5.95 -10.93 6.95
N ILE A 172 4.89 -10.54 6.27
CA ILE A 172 4.44 -11.17 5.03
C ILE A 172 4.07 -10.07 4.06
N GLY A 173 4.60 -10.15 2.83
CA GLY A 173 4.24 -9.26 1.72
C GLY A 173 3.78 -10.08 0.52
N LEU A 174 2.64 -9.72 -0.06
CA LEU A 174 2.16 -10.22 -1.34
C LEU A 174 2.14 -9.04 -2.30
N VAL A 175 2.91 -9.11 -3.37
CA VAL A 175 3.13 -7.97 -4.27
C VAL A 175 3.03 -8.41 -5.72
N VAL A 176 2.40 -7.60 -6.55
CA VAL A 176 2.67 -7.53 -7.99
C VAL A 176 3.35 -6.18 -8.21
N GLY A 177 4.62 -6.21 -8.61
CA GLY A 177 5.40 -5.02 -8.88
C GLY A 177 4.81 -4.19 -10.03
N ALA A 178 5.19 -2.92 -10.14
CA ALA A 178 4.81 -2.09 -11.29
C ALA A 178 5.33 -2.66 -12.62
N ASP A 179 6.39 -3.46 -12.57
CA ASP A 179 6.94 -4.24 -13.68
C ASP A 179 6.17 -5.55 -13.96
N GLY A 180 5.15 -5.84 -13.17
CA GLY A 180 4.36 -7.07 -13.24
C GLY A 180 4.93 -8.25 -12.47
N THR A 181 6.09 -8.12 -11.82
CA THR A 181 6.75 -9.23 -11.11
C THR A 181 5.92 -9.64 -9.89
N PRO A 182 5.39 -10.88 -9.81
CA PRO A 182 4.65 -11.35 -8.65
C PRO A 182 5.61 -11.86 -7.57
N ALA A 183 5.33 -11.58 -6.30
CA ALA A 183 6.12 -12.08 -5.18
C ALA A 183 5.26 -12.31 -3.92
N ILE A 184 5.55 -13.41 -3.22
CA ILE A 184 5.17 -13.61 -1.82
C ILE A 184 6.46 -13.67 -1.01
N ALA A 185 6.64 -12.76 -0.05
CA ALA A 185 7.87 -12.64 0.74
C ALA A 185 7.61 -12.88 2.23
N LEU A 186 8.54 -13.60 2.88
CA LEU A 186 8.63 -13.72 4.34
C LEU A 186 9.84 -12.94 4.84
N ASN A 187 9.61 -12.04 5.80
CA ASN A 187 10.62 -11.09 6.29
C ASN A 187 11.11 -11.42 7.71
N ASP A 188 12.41 -11.24 7.92
CA ASP A 188 13.06 -11.40 9.22
C ASP A 188 12.76 -10.23 10.19
N LYS A 189 13.28 -10.32 11.42
CA LYS A 189 13.05 -9.30 12.46
C LYS A 189 13.57 -7.90 12.17
N ALA A 190 14.38 -7.75 11.14
CA ALA A 190 14.88 -6.46 10.67
C ALA A 190 14.18 -6.03 9.36
N ASP A 191 13.01 -6.63 9.06
CA ASP A 191 12.21 -6.36 7.87
C ASP A 191 12.91 -6.69 6.55
N ARG A 192 13.76 -7.72 6.56
CA ARG A 192 14.49 -8.16 5.36
C ARG A 192 13.92 -9.48 4.84
N PRO A 193 13.60 -9.58 3.54
CA PRO A 193 13.16 -10.84 2.94
C PRO A 193 14.18 -11.97 3.17
N ARG A 194 13.68 -13.17 3.51
CA ARG A 194 14.49 -14.41 3.67
C ARG A 194 14.03 -15.52 2.75
N LEU A 195 12.76 -15.49 2.39
CA LEU A 195 12.14 -16.42 1.46
C LEU A 195 11.23 -15.61 0.54
N ARG A 196 11.31 -15.87 -0.76
CA ARG A 196 10.44 -15.28 -1.78
C ARG A 196 9.91 -16.37 -2.72
N LEU A 197 8.59 -16.46 -2.86
CA LEU A 197 7.94 -17.20 -3.94
C LEU A 197 7.70 -16.22 -5.09
N THR A 198 8.19 -16.50 -6.28
CA THR A 198 8.16 -15.56 -7.42
C THR A 198 8.23 -16.28 -8.76
N VAL A 199 8.38 -15.52 -9.83
CA VAL A 199 8.59 -16.01 -11.20
C VAL A 199 9.92 -15.45 -11.70
N THR A 200 10.74 -16.29 -12.32
CA THR A 200 12.02 -15.84 -12.92
C THR A 200 11.77 -14.94 -14.14
N PRO A 201 12.76 -14.17 -14.62
CA PRO A 201 12.61 -13.39 -15.85
C PRO A 201 12.19 -14.22 -17.08
N GLU A 202 12.53 -15.50 -17.11
CA GLU A 202 12.17 -16.44 -18.17
C GLU A 202 10.75 -17.04 -18.02
N GLY A 203 10.04 -16.73 -16.94
CA GLY A 203 8.67 -17.15 -16.70
C GLY A 203 8.51 -18.42 -15.86
N TYR A 204 9.58 -18.96 -15.26
CA TYR A 204 9.47 -20.17 -14.43
C TYR A 204 9.07 -19.83 -13.00
N GLY A 205 8.24 -20.68 -12.38
CA GLY A 205 7.99 -20.58 -10.95
C GLY A 205 9.28 -20.80 -10.14
N ALA A 206 9.50 -19.97 -9.12
CA ALA A 206 10.72 -19.99 -8.32
C ALA A 206 10.46 -19.80 -6.82
N ILE A 207 11.29 -20.47 -6.00
CA ILE A 207 11.46 -20.20 -4.57
C ILE A 207 12.89 -19.72 -4.36
N GLU A 208 13.06 -18.52 -3.83
CA GLU A 208 14.36 -17.93 -3.57
C GLU A 208 14.60 -17.78 -2.08
N PHE A 209 15.79 -18.18 -1.64
CA PHE A 209 16.30 -17.97 -0.29
C PHE A 209 17.29 -16.82 -0.32
N LEU A 210 17.12 -15.86 0.59
CA LEU A 210 17.91 -14.63 0.63
C LEU A 210 18.71 -14.53 1.92
N ASP A 211 19.96 -14.08 1.81
CA ASP A 211 20.83 -13.84 2.97
C ASP A 211 20.53 -12.53 3.70
N ALA A 212 21.33 -12.23 4.72
CA ALA A 212 21.17 -11.04 5.55
C ALA A 212 21.23 -9.71 4.78
N GLN A 213 21.85 -9.70 3.61
CA GLN A 213 22.06 -8.56 2.75
C GLN A 213 20.98 -8.46 1.65
N GLY A 214 20.07 -9.45 1.57
CA GLY A 214 19.03 -9.52 0.55
C GLY A 214 19.55 -10.13 -0.76
N LYS A 215 20.71 -10.78 -0.75
CA LYS A 215 21.22 -11.49 -1.92
C LYS A 215 20.60 -12.88 -1.96
N VAL A 216 20.13 -13.29 -3.14
CA VAL A 216 19.67 -14.66 -3.38
C VAL A 216 20.87 -15.61 -3.24
N VAL A 217 20.79 -16.53 -2.28
CA VAL A 217 21.81 -17.56 -2.03
C VAL A 217 21.40 -18.92 -2.57
N HIS A 218 20.11 -19.13 -2.80
CA HIS A 218 19.60 -20.34 -3.42
C HIS A 218 18.29 -20.07 -4.14
N THR A 219 18.10 -20.72 -5.29
CA THR A 219 16.87 -20.67 -6.09
C THR A 219 16.46 -22.09 -6.41
N LEU A 220 15.21 -22.43 -6.12
CA LEU A 220 14.55 -23.64 -6.59
C LEU A 220 13.64 -23.24 -7.76
N ALA A 221 13.98 -23.66 -8.98
CA ALA A 221 13.21 -23.40 -10.20
C ALA A 221 13.25 -24.64 -11.12
N PRO A 222 12.45 -25.68 -10.85
CA PRO A 222 12.57 -26.98 -11.50
C PRO A 222 12.52 -26.94 -13.04
N GLU A 223 11.64 -26.11 -13.61
CA GLU A 223 11.51 -25.99 -15.07
C GLU A 223 12.73 -25.31 -15.73
N ALA A 224 13.42 -24.44 -15.00
CA ALA A 224 14.66 -23.82 -15.47
C ALA A 224 15.81 -24.85 -15.53
N GLU A 225 15.78 -25.86 -14.66
CA GLU A 225 16.77 -26.94 -14.61
C GLU A 225 16.57 -27.96 -15.73
N LEU A 226 15.33 -28.23 -16.14
CA LEU A 226 14.99 -29.17 -17.23
C LEU A 226 15.47 -28.70 -18.62
N ARG A 227 15.85 -27.43 -18.78
CA ARG A 227 16.30 -26.85 -20.06
C ARG A 227 17.81 -26.56 -20.12
N ARG A 228 18.58 -26.98 -19.12
CA ARG A 228 20.05 -26.96 -19.15
C ARG A 228 20.60 -28.28 -19.70
#